data_AF-A0A932CNY5-F1
#
_entry.id   AF-A0A932CNY5-F1
#
_cell.length_a   1.000
_cell.length_b   1.000
_cell.length_c   1.000
_cell.angle_alpha   90.00
_cell.angle_beta   90.00
_cell.angle_gamma   90.00
#
_symmetry.space_group_name_H-M   'P 1'
#
loop_
_entity.id
_entity.type
_entity.pdbx_description
1 polymer ?
#
loop_
_entity_poly.entity_id
_entity_poly.type
_entity_poly.pdbx_seq_one_letter_code
_entity_poly.pdbx_strand_id
1 'polypeptide(L)'
;MVVVKSDSDLLYAHELDPDRPLESLAEKYVYDNYFSVLPVRLERTRRLIQDYRVDGVVTYSHLGCRHYCGGQRAVRDLIGREFGLPILELSGDLADFRGYDSQQAREQVDRFIERLG
;
A
#
# COMPACT_ATOMS: atom_id res chain seq x y z
N MET A 1 1.40 17.74 1.94
CA MET A 1 0.87 16.36 1.85
C MET A 1 0.68 15.80 3.24
N VAL A 2 -0.45 15.18 3.51
CA VAL A 2 -0.73 14.45 4.77
C VAL A 2 -1.08 13.02 4.40
N VAL A 3 -0.48 12.04 5.07
CA VAL A 3 -0.85 10.64 4.91
C VAL A 3 -2.14 10.41 5.69
N VAL A 4 -3.26 10.25 4.98
CA VAL A 4 -4.58 10.05 5.61
C VAL A 4 -4.86 8.58 5.91
N LYS A 5 -4.23 7.64 5.19
CA LYS A 5 -4.42 6.21 5.38
C LYS A 5 -3.25 5.39 4.85
N SER A 6 -2.93 4.27 5.50
CA SER A 6 -1.99 3.25 5.02
C SER A 6 -2.68 1.91 4.81
N ASP A 7 -2.24 1.14 3.80
CA ASP A 7 -2.73 -0.24 3.60
C ASP A 7 -2.24 -1.19 4.69
N SER A 8 -1.11 -0.88 5.33
CA SER A 8 -0.61 -1.59 6.52
C SER A 8 -1.55 -1.52 7.72
N ASP A 9 -2.41 -0.49 7.80
CA ASP A 9 -3.36 -0.35 8.90
C ASP A 9 -4.42 -1.46 8.89
N LEU A 10 -4.60 -2.14 7.76
CA LEU A 10 -5.54 -3.24 7.62
C LEU A 10 -5.17 -4.44 8.51
N LEU A 11 -3.92 -4.54 8.95
CA LEU A 11 -3.52 -5.51 9.98
C LEU A 11 -4.31 -5.34 11.28
N TYR A 12 -4.79 -4.12 11.55
CA TYR A 12 -5.59 -3.78 12.74
C TYR A 12 -7.09 -3.71 12.47
N ALA A 13 -7.54 -4.03 11.24
CA ALA A 13 -8.95 -3.93 10.88
C ALA A 13 -9.81 -5.09 11.42
N HIS A 14 -9.20 -6.21 11.82
CA HIS A 14 -9.93 -7.35 12.37
C HIS A 14 -9.88 -7.34 13.90
N GLU A 15 -11.04 -7.26 14.54
CA GLU A 15 -11.18 -7.40 15.98
C GLU A 15 -10.99 -8.86 16.39
N LEU A 16 -10.36 -9.08 17.56
CA LEU A 16 -10.20 -10.42 18.12
C LEU A 16 -11.43 -10.76 18.95
N ASP A 17 -11.98 -11.95 18.74
CA ASP A 17 -13.12 -12.47 19.46
C ASP A 17 -12.63 -13.40 20.58
N PRO A 18 -12.80 -13.04 21.87
CA PRO A 18 -12.37 -13.86 22.98
C PRO A 18 -13.13 -15.18 23.11
N ASP A 19 -14.35 -15.28 22.56
CA ASP A 19 -15.14 -16.52 22.55
C ASP A 19 -14.68 -17.47 21.44
N ARG A 20 -13.95 -16.96 20.44
CA ARG A 20 -13.37 -17.70 19.31
C ARG A 20 -11.91 -17.29 19.07
N PRO A 21 -11.01 -17.55 20.04
CA PRO A 21 -9.69 -16.91 20.05
C PRO A 21 -8.76 -17.39 18.94
N LEU A 22 -8.85 -18.67 18.54
CA LEU A 22 -8.00 -19.22 17.48
C LEU A 22 -8.53 -18.86 16.10
N GLU A 23 -9.85 -18.91 15.92
CA GLU A 23 -10.50 -18.59 14.66
C GLU A 23 -10.37 -17.10 14.33
N SER A 24 -10.67 -16.21 15.27
CA SER A 24 -10.55 -14.76 15.04
C SER A 24 -9.09 -14.33 14.81
N LEU A 25 -8.12 -15.02 15.42
CA LEU A 25 -6.71 -14.83 15.12
C LEU A 25 -6.36 -15.32 13.71
N ALA A 26 -6.82 -16.50 13.32
CA ALA A 26 -6.59 -17.03 11.98
C ALA A 26 -7.21 -16.13 10.90
N GLU A 27 -8.45 -15.68 11.11
CA GLU A 27 -9.14 -14.73 10.25
C GLU A 27 -8.31 -13.44 10.12
N LYS A 28 -7.87 -12.84 11.23
CA LYS A 28 -6.98 -11.66 11.20
C LYS A 28 -5.73 -11.84 10.33
N TYR A 29 -5.07 -12.99 10.44
CA TYR A 29 -3.85 -13.27 9.66
C TYR A 29 -4.13 -13.48 8.16
N VAL A 30 -5.17 -14.26 7.83
CA VAL A 30 -5.50 -14.58 6.42
C VAL A 30 -6.08 -13.38 5.69
N TYR A 31 -6.79 -12.51 6.40
CA TYR A 31 -7.33 -11.27 5.86
C TYR A 31 -6.32 -10.12 5.88
N ASP A 32 -5.05 -10.29 6.21
CA ASP A 32 -4.09 -9.20 6.05
C ASP A 32 -3.70 -9.00 4.57
N ASN A 33 -3.39 -7.76 4.17
CA ASN A 33 -3.09 -7.41 2.78
C ASN A 33 -1.81 -8.10 2.25
N TYR A 34 -0.84 -8.36 3.11
CA TYR A 34 0.42 -9.02 2.75
C TYR A 34 0.29 -10.53 2.58
N PHE A 35 -0.80 -11.13 3.06
CA PHE A 35 -1.03 -12.57 2.97
C PHE A 35 -2.24 -12.92 2.08
N SER A 36 -3.00 -11.91 1.63
CA SER A 36 -4.15 -12.08 0.75
C SER A 36 -3.78 -12.19 -0.74
N VAL A 37 -4.71 -12.73 -1.53
CA VAL A 37 -4.56 -12.83 -3.00
C VAL A 37 -4.76 -11.48 -3.69
N LEU A 38 -4.16 -11.29 -4.88
CA LEU A 38 -4.19 -10.02 -5.62
C LEU A 38 -5.60 -9.41 -5.78
N PRO A 39 -6.67 -10.15 -6.14
CA PRO A 39 -8.02 -9.58 -6.24
C PRO A 39 -8.51 -8.91 -4.95
N VAL A 40 -8.18 -9.49 -3.78
CA VAL A 40 -8.54 -8.94 -2.47
C VAL A 40 -7.79 -7.64 -2.23
N ARG A 41 -6.49 -7.59 -2.55
CA ARG A 41 -5.68 -6.38 -2.46
C ARG A 41 -6.24 -5.25 -3.34
N LEU A 42 -6.60 -5.55 -4.59
CA LEU A 42 -7.17 -4.55 -5.52
C LEU A 42 -8.48 -3.96 -4.99
N GLU A 43 -9.38 -4.81 -4.49
CA GLU A 43 -10.65 -4.36 -3.91
C GLU A 43 -10.44 -3.49 -2.66
N ARG A 44 -9.45 -3.82 -1.83
CA ARG A 44 -9.11 -3.00 -0.67
C ARG A 44 -8.51 -1.67 -1.05
N THR A 45 -7.61 -1.65 -2.03
CA THR A 45 -7.10 -0.39 -2.58
C THR A 45 -8.25 0.48 -3.08
N ARG A 46 -9.21 -0.10 -3.81
CA ARG A 46 -10.43 0.62 -4.26
C ARG A 46 -11.18 1.24 -3.09
N ARG A 47 -11.46 0.46 -2.04
CA ARG A 47 -12.17 0.94 -0.83
C ARG A 47 -11.41 2.04 -0.11
N LEU A 48 -10.11 1.87 0.13
CA LEU A 48 -9.29 2.88 0.80
C LEU A 48 -9.29 4.21 0.05
N ILE A 49 -9.22 4.18 -1.29
CA ILE A 49 -9.29 5.39 -2.11
C ILE A 49 -10.66 6.07 -1.99
N GLN A 50 -11.74 5.29 -2.05
CA GLN A 50 -13.12 5.80 -1.98
C GLN A 50 -13.47 6.36 -0.60
N ASP A 51 -13.16 5.62 0.47
CA ASP A 51 -13.53 5.95 1.84
C ASP A 51 -12.77 7.20 2.33
N TYR A 52 -11.50 7.33 1.96
CA TYR A 52 -10.64 8.42 2.43
C TYR A 52 -10.50 9.57 1.44
N ARG A 53 -11.09 9.45 0.24
CA ARG A 53 -11.09 10.48 -0.82
C ARG A 53 -9.68 11.04 -1.07
N VAL A 54 -8.73 10.14 -1.29
CA VAL A 54 -7.32 10.51 -1.42
C VAL A 54 -7.04 11.23 -2.74
N ASP A 55 -6.11 12.19 -2.72
CA ASP A 55 -5.69 12.94 -3.92
C ASP A 55 -4.59 12.23 -4.72
N GLY A 56 -3.93 11.24 -4.12
CA GLY A 56 -2.86 10.48 -4.75
C GLY A 56 -2.40 9.31 -3.89
N VAL A 57 -1.60 8.41 -4.48
CA VAL A 57 -1.13 7.20 -3.80
C VAL A 57 0.40 7.14 -3.84
N VAL A 58 1.02 6.83 -2.70
CA VAL A 58 2.44 6.50 -2.62
C VAL A 58 2.57 4.99 -2.38
N THR A 59 3.34 4.31 -3.21
CA THR A 59 3.63 2.87 -3.06
C THR A 59 5.12 2.66 -2.84
N TYR A 60 5.47 1.70 -1.99
CA TYR A 60 6.86 1.28 -1.81
C TYR A 60 7.09 -0.13 -2.36
N SER A 61 8.13 -0.28 -3.17
CA SER A 61 8.54 -1.55 -3.79
C SER A 61 9.88 -1.99 -3.23
N HIS A 62 9.85 -2.89 -2.25
CA HIS A 62 11.06 -3.52 -1.75
C HIS A 62 11.61 -4.53 -2.78
N LEU A 63 12.88 -4.38 -3.15
CA LEU A 63 13.58 -5.27 -4.09
C LEU A 63 13.45 -6.77 -3.77
N GLY A 64 13.42 -7.15 -2.49
CA GLY A 64 13.28 -8.54 -2.06
C GLY A 64 11.85 -9.08 -2.02
N CYS A 65 10.84 -8.23 -1.97
CA CYS A 65 9.45 -8.65 -1.69
C CYS A 65 8.69 -9.01 -2.97
N ARG A 66 9.00 -10.17 -3.57
CA ARG A 66 8.35 -10.62 -4.81
C ARG A 66 6.84 -10.78 -4.70
N HIS A 67 6.35 -11.21 -3.53
CA HIS A 67 4.92 -11.39 -3.28
C HIS A 67 4.16 -10.06 -3.42
N TYR A 68 4.61 -9.01 -2.72
CA TYR A 68 3.97 -7.70 -2.75
C TYR A 68 4.25 -6.95 -4.05
N CYS A 69 5.50 -6.91 -4.50
CA CYS A 69 5.92 -6.17 -5.69
C CYS A 69 5.38 -6.77 -6.99
N GLY A 70 5.18 -8.09 -7.05
CA GLY A 70 4.64 -8.76 -8.25
C GLY A 70 3.23 -8.29 -8.63
N GLY A 71 2.43 -7.87 -7.64
CA GLY A 71 1.09 -7.31 -7.86
C GLY A 71 1.05 -5.81 -8.13
N GLN A 72 2.16 -5.09 -7.98
CA GLN A 72 2.14 -3.61 -7.99
C GLN A 72 1.68 -3.02 -9.31
N ARG A 73 2.04 -3.64 -10.44
CA ARG A 73 1.56 -3.19 -11.74
C ARG A 73 0.03 -3.20 -11.82
N ALA A 74 -0.62 -4.25 -11.32
CA ALA A 74 -2.07 -4.34 -11.31
C ALA A 74 -2.71 -3.29 -10.39
N VAL A 75 -2.10 -3.02 -9.25
CA VAL A 75 -2.53 -1.94 -8.34
C VAL A 75 -2.43 -0.57 -9.02
N ARG A 76 -1.31 -0.29 -9.71
CA ARG A 76 -1.13 0.97 -10.46
C ARG A 76 -2.12 1.10 -11.61
N ASP A 77 -2.35 0.01 -12.35
CA ASP A 77 -3.32 -0.02 -13.45
C ASP A 77 -4.75 0.24 -12.95
N LEU A 78 -5.14 -0.36 -11.82
CA LEU A 78 -6.41 -0.09 -11.14
C LEU A 78 -6.57 1.40 -10.82
N ILE A 79 -5.60 1.97 -10.09
CA ILE A 79 -5.64 3.37 -9.63
C ILE A 79 -5.71 4.32 -10.83
N GLY A 80 -4.86 4.11 -11.84
CA GLY A 80 -4.81 4.96 -13.02
C GLY A 80 -6.07 4.88 -13.88
N ARG A 81 -6.63 3.67 -14.08
CA ARG A 81 -7.79 3.47 -14.96
C ARG A 81 -9.12 3.83 -14.31
N GLU A 82 -9.30 3.53 -13.03
CA GLU A 82 -10.58 3.72 -12.35
C GLU A 82 -10.71 5.07 -11.68
N PHE A 83 -9.60 5.62 -11.19
CA PHE A 83 -9.62 6.85 -10.38
C PHE A 83 -8.85 8.01 -11.02
N GLY A 84 -7.98 7.74 -12.00
CA GLY A 84 -7.15 8.79 -12.62
C GLY A 84 -6.17 9.46 -11.65
N LEU A 85 -5.89 8.85 -10.50
CA LEU A 85 -5.07 9.46 -9.45
C LEU A 85 -3.57 9.35 -9.78
N PRO A 86 -2.77 10.37 -9.44
CA PRO A 86 -1.33 10.29 -9.53
C PRO A 86 -0.76 9.29 -8.53
N ILE A 87 0.29 8.58 -8.94
CA ILE A 87 0.96 7.56 -8.13
C ILE A 87 2.46 7.85 -8.10
N LEU A 88 3.05 7.84 -6.91
CA LEU A 88 4.49 7.83 -6.69
C LEU A 88 4.92 6.43 -6.27
N GLU A 89 5.81 5.81 -7.03
CA GLU A 89 6.46 4.57 -6.63
C GLU A 89 7.87 4.87 -6.12
N LEU A 90 8.10 4.59 -4.84
CA LEU A 90 9.43 4.57 -4.24
C LEU A 90 9.94 3.13 -4.23
N SER A 91 11.24 2.92 -4.38
CA SER A 91 11.84 1.58 -4.31
C SER A 91 13.11 1.60 -3.47
N GLY A 92 13.46 0.42 -2.92
CA GLY A 92 14.65 0.27 -2.09
C GLY A 92 14.80 -1.12 -1.50
N ASP A 93 15.83 -1.29 -0.69
CA ASP A 93 16.09 -2.51 0.06
C ASP A 93 15.97 -2.22 1.56
N LEU A 94 15.28 -3.09 2.30
CA LEU A 94 15.12 -2.93 3.76
C LEU A 94 16.34 -3.44 4.54
N ALA A 95 17.18 -4.26 3.91
CA ALA A 95 18.41 -4.82 4.50
C ALA A 95 19.67 -4.13 3.98
N ASP A 96 19.66 -3.57 2.77
CA ASP A 96 20.81 -2.89 2.16
C ASP A 96 20.57 -1.41 1.88
N PHE A 97 21.03 -0.55 2.78
CA PHE A 97 20.91 0.90 2.66
C PHE A 97 21.84 1.53 1.62
N ARG A 98 22.82 0.79 1.07
CA ARG A 98 23.80 1.36 0.11
C ARG A 98 23.15 1.79 -1.20
N GLY A 99 22.00 1.20 -1.54
CA GLY A 99 21.21 1.59 -2.71
C GLY A 99 20.25 2.76 -2.46
N TYR A 100 20.15 3.27 -1.23
CA TYR A 100 19.23 4.35 -0.88
C TYR A 100 19.88 5.73 -1.04
N ASP A 101 19.26 6.58 -1.86
CA ASP A 101 19.60 7.98 -2.00
C ASP A 101 18.47 8.85 -1.42
N SER A 102 18.73 9.43 -0.25
CA SER A 102 17.77 10.29 0.45
C SER A 102 17.43 11.59 -0.29
N GLN A 103 18.39 12.14 -1.06
CA GLN A 103 18.14 13.36 -1.83
C GLN A 103 17.24 13.03 -3.01
N GLN A 104 17.54 11.95 -3.74
CA GLN A 104 16.70 11.48 -4.85
C GLN A 104 15.28 11.13 -4.38
N ALA A 105 15.13 10.47 -3.23
CA ALA A 105 13.82 10.16 -2.65
C ALA A 105 13.04 11.44 -2.32
N ARG A 106 13.71 12.45 -1.74
CA ARG A 106 13.10 13.74 -1.43
C ARG A 106 12.64 14.48 -2.69
N GLU A 107 13.48 14.57 -3.70
CA GLU A 107 13.13 15.22 -4.98
C GLU A 107 11.94 14.53 -5.67
N GLN A 108 11.82 13.20 -5.57
CA GLN A 108 10.66 12.46 -6.09
C GLN A 108 9.38 12.81 -5.34
N VAL A 109 9.44 12.90 -4.00
CA VAL A 109 8.31 13.31 -3.17
C VAL A 109 7.92 14.76 -3.46
N ASP A 110 8.88 15.68 -3.56
CA ASP A 110 8.62 17.09 -3.85
C ASP A 110 7.90 17.26 -5.20
N ARG A 111 8.40 16.61 -6.27
CA ARG A 111 7.73 16.60 -7.58
C ARG A 111 6.33 15.97 -7.53
N PHE A 112 6.14 14.97 -6.68
CA PHE A 112 4.82 14.34 -6.52
C PHE A 112 3.85 15.29 -5.84
N ILE A 113 4.28 16.01 -4.80
CA ILE A 113 3.48 17.02 -4.11
C ILE A 113 3.06 18.13 -5.08
N GLU A 114 3.99 18.64 -5.90
CA GLU A 114 3.70 19.63 -6.94
C GLU A 114 2.66 19.13 -7.96
N ARG A 115 2.63 17.83 -8.24
CA ARG A 115 1.64 17.24 -9.16
C ARG A 115 0.24 17.10 -8.55
N LEU A 116 0.12 17.07 -7.22
CA LEU A 116 -1.16 16.98 -6.52
C LEU A 116 -1.92 18.32 -6.47
N GLY A 117 -1.24 19.44 -6.73
CA GLY A 117 -1.83 20.78 -6.72
C GLY A 117 -0.82 21.88 -7.03
#